data_AF-A0A1S7LDF7-F1
#
_entry.id   AF-A0A1S7LDF7-F1
#
_cell.length_a   1.000
_cell.length_b   1.000
_cell.length_c   1.000
_cell.angle_alpha   90.00
_cell.angle_beta   90.00
_cell.angle_gamma   90.00
#
_symmetry.space_group_name_H-M   'P 1'
#
loop_
_entity.id
_entity.type
_entity.pdbx_description
1 polymer ?
#
loop_
_entity_poly.entity_id
_entity_poly.type
_entity_poly.pdbx_seq_one_letter_code
_entity_poly.pdbx_strand_id
1 'polypeptide(L)' 'MSEETKELKKKLAKLKRIASETAGEIHDIVEDTLWNEYDRLPELSSTLVSQCQAAKAFQQENGL' A
#
# COMPACT_ATOMS: atom_id res chain seq x y z
N MET A 1 1.98 -11.78 24.06
CA MET A 1 1.63 -10.71 23.10
C MET A 1 0.49 -9.91 23.69
N SER A 2 0.74 -8.68 24.12
CA SER A 2 -0.29 -7.79 24.67
C SER A 2 -1.35 -7.49 23.60
N GLU A 3 -2.59 -7.19 24.02
CA GLU A 3 -3.68 -6.85 23.10
C GLU A 3 -3.32 -5.65 22.21
N GLU A 4 -2.65 -4.65 22.79
CA GLU A 4 -2.13 -3.49 22.06
C GLU A 4 -1.18 -3.88 20.91
N THR A 5 -0.22 -4.78 21.15
CA THR A 5 0.68 -5.28 20.09
C THR A 5 -0.08 -6.02 18.99
N LYS A 6 -1.16 -6.74 19.33
CA LYS A 6 -1.99 -7.42 18.31
C LYS A 6 -2.76 -6.42 17.46
N GLU A 7 -3.32 -5.37 18.07
CA GLU A 7 -4.02 -4.31 17.34
C GLU A 7 -3.08 -3.53 16.41
N LEU A 8 -1.89 -3.20 16.88
CA LEU A 8 -0.85 -2.55 16.09
C LEU A 8 -0.44 -3.41 14.88
N LYS A 9 -0.24 -4.72 15.06
CA LYS A 9 0.01 -5.63 13.93
C LYS A 9 -1.16 -5.71 12.93
N LYS A 10 -2.40 -5.67 13.41
CA LYS A 10 -3.59 -5.65 12.54
C LYS A 10 -3.66 -4.36 11.72
N LYS A 11 -3.35 -3.21 12.32
CA LYS A 11 -3.26 -1.92 11.61
C LYS A 11 -2.15 -1.94 10.56
N LEU A 12 -0.96 -2.45 10.90
CA LEU A 12 0.15 -2.60 9.94
C LEU A 12 -0.22 -3.53 8.77
N ALA A 13 -0.89 -4.66 9.04
CA ALA A 13 -1.36 -5.57 8.00
C ALA A 13 -2.36 -4.89 7.05
N LYS A 14 -3.27 -4.07 7.60
CA LYS A 14 -4.22 -3.28 6.79
C LYS A 14 -3.49 -2.27 5.89
N LEU A 15 -2.49 -1.54 6.43
CA LEU A 15 -1.70 -0.59 5.64
C LEU A 15 -0.97 -1.29 4.48
N LYS A 16 -0.36 -2.45 4.74
CA LYS A 16 0.31 -3.25 3.71
C LYS A 16 -0.67 -3.76 2.66
N ARG A 17 -1.86 -4.20 3.06
CA ARG A 17 -2.91 -4.65 2.14
C ARG A 17 -3.34 -3.54 1.18
N ILE A 18 -3.57 -2.33 1.69
CA ILE A 18 -3.97 -1.18 0.87
C ILE A 18 -2.89 -0.88 -0.19
N ALA A 19 -1.61 -0.91 0.20
CA ALA A 19 -0.51 -0.76 -0.76
C ALA A 19 -0.51 -1.87 -1.83
N SER A 20 -0.77 -3.12 -1.44
CA SER A 20 -0.87 -4.23 -2.37
C SER A 20 -2.07 -4.11 -3.33
N GLU A 21 -3.20 -3.56 -2.87
CA GLU A 21 -4.37 -3.31 -3.72
C GLU A 21 -4.04 -2.26 -4.80
N THR A 22 -3.37 -1.16 -4.45
CA THR A 22 -2.91 -0.17 -5.43
C THR A 22 -1.87 -0.74 -6.40
N ALA A 23 -0.97 -1.62 -5.92
CA ALA A 23 -0.03 -2.32 -6.80
C ALA A 23 -0.73 -3.26 -7.80
N GLY A 24 -1.83 -3.90 -7.39
CA GLY A 24 -2.68 -4.70 -8.27
C GLY A 24 -3.33 -3.86 -9.38
N GLU A 25 -3.86 -2.69 -9.04
CA GLU A 25 -4.43 -1.78 -10.05
C GLU A 25 -3.38 -1.32 -11.08
N ILE A 26 -2.16 -1.02 -10.64
CA ILE A 26 -1.04 -0.70 -11.55
C ILE A 26 -0.72 -1.90 -12.46
N HIS A 27 -0.69 -3.12 -11.91
CA HIS A 27 -0.47 -4.35 -12.68
C HIS A 27 -1.53 -4.52 -13.77
N ASP A 28 -2.81 -4.39 -13.41
CA ASP A 28 -3.91 -4.54 -14.35
C ASP A 28 -3.85 -3.51 -15.48
N ILE A 29 -3.49 -2.25 -15.16
CA ILE A 29 -3.29 -1.22 -16.19
C ILE A 29 -2.13 -1.57 -17.11
N VAL A 30 -0.98 -1.99 -16.56
CA VAL A 30 0.20 -2.30 -17.38
C VAL A 30 0.00 -3.55 -18.24
N GLU A 31 -0.74 -4.55 -17.76
CA GLU A 31 -0.96 -5.80 -18.48
C GLU A 31 -2.13 -5.76 -19.47
N ASP A 32 -3.25 -5.11 -19.13
CA ASP A 32 -4.52 -5.26 -19.86
C ASP A 32 -4.98 -3.96 -20.54
N THR A 33 -4.86 -2.81 -19.85
CA THR A 33 -5.49 -1.55 -20.29
C THR A 33 -4.52 -0.41 -20.62
N LEU A 34 -3.23 -0.71 -20.82
CA LEU A 34 -2.13 0.28 -20.92
C LEU A 34 -2.45 1.43 -21.88
N TRP A 35 -2.87 1.13 -23.10
CA TRP A 35 -3.13 2.15 -24.12
C TRP A 35 -4.35 3.03 -23.85
N ASN A 36 -5.19 2.65 -22.89
CA ASN A 36 -6.42 3.36 -22.51
C ASN A 36 -6.33 4.06 -21.16
N GLU A 37 -5.50 3.58 -20.24
CA GLU A 37 -5.46 4.05 -18.84
C GLU A 37 -4.07 4.44 -18.33
N TYR A 38 -3.05 4.54 -19.20
CA TYR A 38 -1.68 4.88 -18.78
C TYR A 38 -1.59 6.23 -18.04
N ASP A 39 -2.47 7.17 -18.34
CA ASP A 39 -2.55 8.48 -17.69
C ASP A 39 -2.84 8.42 -16.18
N ARG A 40 -3.38 7.30 -15.66
CA ARG A 40 -3.59 7.07 -14.22
C ARG A 40 -2.33 6.61 -13.49
N LEU A 41 -1.37 6.01 -14.20
CA LEU A 41 -0.16 5.42 -13.62
C LEU A 41 0.66 6.39 -12.75
N PRO A 42 0.85 7.68 -13.11
CA PRO A 42 1.60 8.62 -12.27
C PRO A 42 0.95 8.84 -10.90
N GLU A 43 -0.38 9.00 -10.85
CA GLU A 43 -1.12 9.20 -9.60
C GLU A 43 -1.11 7.94 -8.74
N LEU A 44 -1.33 6.77 -9.37
CA LEU A 44 -1.29 5.48 -8.67
C LEU A 44 0.09 5.17 -8.12
N SER A 45 1.14 5.48 -8.87
CA SER A 45 2.52 5.31 -8.42
C SER A 45 2.82 6.20 -7.21
N SER A 46 2.40 7.47 -7.25
CA SER A 46 2.55 8.40 -6.12
C SER A 46 1.80 7.91 -4.87
N THR A 47 0.58 7.41 -5.08
CA THR A 47 -0.26 6.83 -4.04
C THR A 47 0.38 5.59 -3.42
N LEU A 48 0.87 4.67 -4.24
CA LEU A 48 1.57 3.45 -3.79
C LEU A 48 2.80 3.77 -2.96
N VAL A 49 3.61 4.74 -3.40
CA VAL A 49 4.80 5.20 -2.66
C VAL A 49 4.38 5.75 -1.29
N SER A 50 3.34 6.59 -1.25
CA SER A 50 2.83 7.18 0.00
C SER A 50 2.31 6.12 0.97
N GLN A 51 1.56 5.12 0.48
CA GLN A 51 1.06 4.01 1.30
C GLN A 51 2.19 3.13 1.83
N CYS A 52 3.21 2.84 1.01
CA CYS A 52 4.40 2.11 1.44
C CYS A 52 5.18 2.87 2.52
N GLN A 53 5.34 4.18 2.36
CA GLN A 53 5.98 5.05 3.34
C GLN A 53 5.18 5.08 4.65
N ALA A 54 3.86 5.22 4.58
CA ALA A 54 2.99 5.19 5.76
C ALA A 54 3.09 3.85 6.51
N ALA A 55 3.10 2.73 5.80
CA ALA A 55 3.27 1.41 6.41
C ALA A 55 4.64 1.26 7.10
N LYS A 56 5.72 1.76 6.46
CA LYS A 56 7.07 1.75 7.05
C LYS A 56 7.17 2.66 8.27
N ALA A 57 6.68 3.89 8.17
CA ALA A 57 6.66 4.84 9.29
C ALA A 57 5.87 4.28 10.47
N PHE A 58 4.69 3.71 10.23
CA PHE A 58 3.89 3.06 11.27
C PHE A 58 4.64 1.88 11.91
N GLN A 59 5.32 1.06 11.11
CA GLN A 59 6.12 -0.05 11.63
C GLN A 59 7.26 0.45 12.53
N GLN A 60 7.97 1.49 12.11
CA GLN A 60 9.10 2.07 12.86
C GLN A 60 8.64 2.75 14.15
N GLU A 61 7.58 3.56 14.11
CA GLU A 61 7.05 4.30 15.26
C GLU A 61 6.52 3.38 16.37
N ASN A 62 6.01 2.20 15.98
CA ASN A 62 5.41 1.24 16.90
C ASN A 62 6.35 0.07 17.25
N GLY A 63 7.60 0.10 16.78
CA GLY A 63 8.60 -0.95 17.06
C GLY A 63 8.17 -2.35 16.63
N LEU A 64 7.46 -2.47 15.49
CA LEU A 64 6.84 -3.70 15.00
C LEU A 64 7.71 -4.55 14.06
#